data_AF-A0A7Y0XGF4-F1
#
_entry.id   AF-A0A7Y0XGF4-F1
#
_cell.length_a   1.000
_cell.length_b   1.000
_cell.length_c   1.000
_cell.angle_alpha   90.00
_cell.angle_beta   90.00
_cell.angle_gamma   90.00
#
_symmetry.space_group_name_H-M   'P 1'
#
loop_
_entity.id
_entity.type
_entity.pdbx_description
1 polymer ?
#
loop_
_entity_poly.entity_id
_entity_poly.type
_entity_poly.pdbx_seq_one_letter_code
_entity_poly.pdbx_strand_id
1 'polypeptide(L)'
;ITDVDAIRVDEDDLATIGSDGSDPISIDGNFTTTQGSDGVVSYQLDTAATPVDGLTSQGVAVTLTETANGDGSYTYEATAGTEAVFTLTVNTDGSYNFTLEG
;
A
#
# COMPACT_ATOMS: atom_id res chain seq x y z
N ILE A 1 -4.86 20.73 0.70
CA ILE A 1 -4.32 19.65 1.58
C ILE A 1 -2.93 20.10 1.99
N THR A 2 -2.70 20.36 3.29
CA THR A 2 -1.42 20.86 3.83
C THR A 2 -0.98 20.10 5.07
N ASP A 3 -1.51 18.91 5.29
CA ASP A 3 -1.02 18.01 6.33
C ASP A 3 -1.45 16.60 5.94
N VAL A 4 -0.52 15.84 5.35
CA VAL A 4 -0.62 14.39 5.32
C VAL A 4 0.46 13.97 6.28
N ASP A 5 0.07 13.53 7.47
CA ASP A 5 1.03 12.90 8.38
C ASP A 5 1.67 11.76 7.60
N ALA A 6 2.98 11.83 7.43
CA ALA A 6 3.71 10.79 6.71
C ALA A 6 3.68 9.54 7.60
N ILE A 7 2.79 8.62 7.28
CA ILE A 7 2.73 7.34 7.96
C ILE A 7 3.85 6.46 7.38
N ARG A 8 4.65 5.84 8.25
CA ARG A 8 5.78 4.99 7.88
C ARG A 8 5.66 3.65 8.57
N VAL A 9 6.14 2.65 7.86
CA VAL A 9 6.43 1.30 8.34
C VAL A 9 7.84 1.00 7.86
N ASP A 10 8.64 0.33 8.68
CA ASP A 10 10.04 0.08 8.39
C ASP A 10 10.33 -1.43 8.43
N GLU A 11 11.17 -1.89 7.51
CA GLU A 11 11.52 -3.32 7.35
C GLU A 11 12.23 -3.90 8.58
N ASP A 12 12.84 -3.04 9.40
CA ASP A 12 13.50 -3.44 10.63
C ASP A 12 12.52 -3.81 11.77
N ASP A 13 11.21 -3.66 11.52
CA ASP A 13 10.16 -4.15 12.40
C ASP A 13 9.63 -5.55 12.05
N LEU A 14 10.04 -6.14 10.93
CA LEU A 14 9.65 -7.51 10.59
C LEU A 14 10.32 -8.52 11.54
N ALA A 15 9.52 -9.37 12.18
CA ALA A 15 9.97 -10.25 13.26
C ALA A 15 11.10 -11.24 12.90
N THR A 16 11.31 -11.53 11.61
CA THR A 16 12.28 -12.51 11.09
C THR A 16 13.50 -11.88 10.43
N ILE A 17 13.37 -10.65 9.94
CA ILE A 17 14.40 -9.96 9.13
C ILE A 17 14.90 -8.69 9.83
N GLY A 18 14.06 -8.07 10.66
CA GLY A 18 14.31 -6.79 11.31
C GLY A 18 15.09 -6.86 12.62
N SER A 19 15.51 -5.69 13.10
CA SER A 19 16.37 -5.52 14.27
C SER A 19 15.70 -4.87 15.49
N ASP A 20 14.61 -4.13 15.31
CA ASP A 20 13.92 -3.39 16.38
C ASP A 20 12.60 -4.09 16.76
N GLY A 21 11.71 -4.32 15.79
CA GLY A 21 10.46 -5.07 15.99
C GLY A 21 9.49 -4.38 16.95
N SER A 22 9.60 -3.06 17.10
CA SER A 22 8.85 -2.30 18.11
C SER A 22 7.78 -1.38 17.52
N ASP A 23 7.86 -1.10 16.21
CA ASP A 23 6.90 -0.29 15.47
C ASP A 23 5.95 -1.17 14.61
N PRO A 24 4.78 -0.62 14.22
CA PRO A 24 3.79 -1.38 13.46
C PRO A 24 4.23 -1.59 12.00
N ILE A 25 3.98 -2.79 11.48
CA ILE A 25 4.19 -3.14 10.06
C ILE A 25 2.97 -2.85 9.18
N SER A 26 1.87 -2.36 9.77
CA SER A 26 0.63 -2.07 9.06
C SER A 26 0.11 -0.68 9.42
N ILE A 27 -0.40 0.02 8.43
CA ILE A 27 -0.96 1.36 8.56
C ILE A 27 -2.30 1.44 7.83
N ASP A 28 -3.26 2.08 8.48
CA ASP A 28 -4.56 2.38 7.91
C ASP A 28 -4.66 3.87 7.61
N GLY A 29 -5.38 4.21 6.55
CA GLY A 29 -5.66 5.60 6.21
C GLY A 29 -6.94 5.76 5.41
N ASN A 30 -7.25 7.00 5.06
CA ASN A 30 -8.45 7.31 4.29
C ASN A 30 -8.20 8.47 3.33
N PHE A 31 -8.57 8.28 2.06
CA PHE A 31 -8.63 9.36 1.10
C PHE A 31 -9.78 10.31 1.46
N THR A 32 -9.44 11.56 1.81
CA THR A 32 -10.44 12.59 2.09
C THR A 32 -10.78 13.34 0.80
N THR A 33 -12.01 13.18 0.32
CA THR A 33 -12.53 13.88 -0.86
C THR A 33 -13.62 14.87 -0.45
N THR A 34 -13.60 16.08 -1.02
CA THR A 34 -14.69 17.05 -0.87
C THR A 34 -15.69 16.82 -2.00
N GLN A 35 -16.73 16.04 -1.71
CA GLN A 35 -17.77 15.71 -2.68
C GLN A 35 -18.73 16.89 -2.88
N GLY A 36 -19.13 17.12 -4.12
CA GLY A 36 -20.08 18.16 -4.51
C GLY A 36 -21.48 17.59 -4.66
N SER A 37 -22.10 17.80 -5.81
CA SER A 37 -23.38 17.13 -6.14
C SER A 37 -23.19 15.64 -6.46
N ASP A 38 -22.03 15.27 -6.98
CA ASP A 38 -21.71 13.90 -7.39
C ASP A 38 -20.80 13.24 -6.34
N GLY A 39 -20.94 11.92 -6.20
CA GLY A 39 -20.19 11.12 -5.26
C GLY A 39 -19.06 10.31 -5.90
N VAL A 40 -18.04 9.98 -5.12
CA VAL A 40 -16.97 9.04 -5.48
C VAL A 40 -17.50 7.62 -5.30
N VAL A 41 -17.28 6.78 -6.31
CA VAL A 41 -17.73 5.36 -6.31
C VAL A 41 -16.58 4.36 -6.26
N SER A 42 -15.35 4.80 -6.52
CA SER A 42 -14.17 3.93 -6.48
C SER A 42 -12.90 4.73 -6.25
N TYR A 43 -11.93 4.07 -5.62
CA TYR A 43 -10.57 4.53 -5.44
C TYR A 43 -9.64 3.46 -6.00
N GLN A 44 -8.64 3.87 -6.77
CA GLN A 44 -7.70 2.97 -7.44
C GLN A 44 -6.33 3.66 -7.51
N LEU A 45 -5.26 2.87 -7.40
CA LEU A 45 -3.89 3.34 -7.56
C LEU A 45 -3.61 3.56 -9.05
N ASP A 46 -3.06 4.73 -9.40
CA ASP A 46 -2.59 4.96 -10.75
C ASP A 46 -1.26 4.24 -10.99
N THR A 47 -1.33 3.05 -11.57
CA THR A 47 -0.13 2.25 -11.90
C THR A 47 0.71 2.85 -13.03
N ALA A 48 0.17 3.79 -13.82
CA ALA A 48 0.93 4.51 -14.84
C ALA A 48 1.93 5.50 -14.23
N ALA A 49 1.75 5.88 -12.96
CA ALA A 49 2.70 6.67 -12.19
C ALA A 49 3.90 5.86 -11.67
N THR A 50 4.01 4.58 -12.04
CA THR A 50 5.12 3.67 -11.68
C THR A 50 5.45 3.71 -10.18
N PRO A 51 4.50 3.37 -9.30
CA PRO A 51 4.60 3.63 -7.86
C PRO A 51 5.72 2.86 -7.14
N VAL A 52 6.25 1.80 -7.76
CA VAL A 52 7.33 0.98 -7.21
C VAL A 52 8.64 1.10 -7.99
N ASP A 53 8.76 2.08 -8.90
CA ASP A 53 9.99 2.26 -9.68
C ASP A 53 11.19 2.56 -8.78
N GLY A 54 12.31 1.90 -9.06
CA GLY A 54 13.54 1.99 -8.26
C GLY A 54 13.51 1.27 -6.91
N LEU A 55 12.37 0.69 -6.49
CA LEU A 55 12.32 -0.10 -5.25
C LEU A 55 12.98 -1.46 -5.45
N THR A 56 13.76 -1.88 -4.44
CA THR A 56 14.38 -3.20 -4.39
C THR A 56 14.24 -3.80 -3.00
N SER A 57 13.91 -5.08 -2.91
CA SER A 57 14.04 -5.86 -1.68
C SER A 57 15.17 -6.88 -1.85
N GLN A 58 16.13 -6.89 -0.93
CA GLN A 58 17.33 -7.74 -0.99
C GLN A 58 18.09 -7.66 -2.33
N GLY A 59 18.05 -6.49 -2.99
CA GLY A 59 18.68 -6.26 -4.29
C GLY A 59 17.90 -6.77 -5.51
N VAL A 60 16.72 -7.35 -5.31
CA VAL A 60 15.80 -7.75 -6.39
C VAL A 60 14.76 -6.64 -6.59
N ALA A 61 14.48 -6.30 -7.85
CA ALA A 61 13.50 -5.26 -8.18
C ALA A 61 12.09 -5.66 -7.73
N VAL A 62 11.37 -4.70 -7.15
CA VAL A 62 9.97 -4.88 -6.74
C VAL A 62 9.05 -4.72 -7.94
N THR A 63 8.08 -5.63 -8.08
CA THR A 63 7.01 -5.56 -9.08
C THR A 63 5.66 -5.50 -8.39
N LEU A 64 4.70 -4.79 -8.95
CA LEU A 64 3.36 -4.62 -8.38
C LEU A 64 2.31 -5.31 -9.24
N THR A 65 1.45 -6.11 -8.63
CA THR A 65 0.30 -6.74 -9.29
C THR A 65 -1.00 -6.20 -8.69
N GLU A 66 -1.89 -5.68 -9.53
CA GLU A 66 -3.24 -5.24 -9.15
C GLU A 66 -4.24 -6.39 -9.32
N THR A 67 -5.11 -6.56 -8.34
CA THR A 67 -6.28 -7.44 -8.37
C THR A 67 -7.54 -6.63 -8.05
N ALA A 68 -8.52 -6.66 -8.96
CA ALA A 68 -9.85 -6.12 -8.71
C ALA A 68 -10.70 -7.14 -7.95
N ASN A 69 -11.29 -6.73 -6.82
CA ASN A 69 -12.09 -7.59 -5.96
C ASN A 69 -13.58 -7.52 -6.31
N GLY A 70 -14.34 -8.55 -5.94
CA GLY A 70 -15.78 -8.63 -6.25
C GLY A 70 -16.66 -7.61 -5.52
N ASP A 71 -16.13 -6.94 -4.50
CA ASP A 71 -16.78 -5.88 -3.73
C ASP A 71 -16.45 -4.46 -4.22
N GLY A 72 -15.66 -4.35 -5.30
CA GLY A 72 -15.23 -3.08 -5.88
C GLY A 72 -13.95 -2.49 -5.26
N SER A 73 -13.36 -3.14 -4.26
CA SER A 73 -12.03 -2.79 -3.76
C SER A 73 -10.93 -3.29 -4.71
N TYR A 74 -9.71 -2.81 -4.50
CA TYR A 74 -8.52 -3.25 -5.22
C TYR A 74 -7.44 -3.67 -4.23
N THR A 75 -6.76 -4.78 -4.53
CA THR A 75 -5.58 -5.25 -3.79
C THR A 75 -4.36 -5.16 -4.69
N TYR A 76 -3.28 -4.60 -4.18
CA TYR A 76 -2.00 -4.48 -4.84
C TYR A 76 -0.95 -5.25 -4.05
N GLU A 77 -0.42 -6.29 -4.66
CA GLU A 77 0.63 -7.12 -4.08
C GLU A 77 1.96 -6.75 -4.73
N ALA A 78 2.91 -6.31 -3.90
CA ALA A 78 4.27 -6.03 -4.32
C ALA A 78 5.16 -7.22 -4.02
N THR A 79 5.91 -7.68 -5.01
CA THR A 79 6.79 -8.84 -4.87
C THR A 79 8.20 -8.54 -5.36
N ALA A 80 9.19 -9.19 -4.74
CA ALA A 80 10.57 -9.22 -5.19
C ALA A 80 10.95 -10.67 -5.50
N GLY A 81 10.82 -11.06 -6.77
CA GLY A 81 10.95 -12.46 -7.17
C GLY A 81 9.70 -13.26 -6.78
N THR A 82 9.83 -14.17 -5.81
CA THR A 82 8.72 -14.99 -5.29
C THR A 82 8.21 -14.54 -3.93
N GLU A 83 8.90 -13.60 -3.29
CA GLU A 83 8.57 -13.14 -1.94
C GLU A 83 7.69 -11.89 -2.01
N ALA A 84 6.65 -11.86 -1.18
CA ALA A 84 5.86 -10.66 -0.96
C ALA A 84 6.68 -9.62 -0.17
N VAL A 85 6.50 -8.36 -0.52
CA VAL A 85 7.17 -7.20 0.09
C VAL A 85 6.16 -6.30 0.79
N PHE A 86 4.98 -6.12 0.18
CA PHE A 86 3.86 -5.48 0.86
C PHE A 86 2.55 -5.80 0.14
N THR A 87 1.47 -5.58 0.88
CA THR A 87 0.11 -5.55 0.35
C THR A 87 -0.54 -4.20 0.64
N LEU A 88 -1.17 -3.60 -0.38
CA LEU A 88 -2.04 -2.43 -0.25
C LEU A 88 -3.46 -2.83 -0.65
N THR A 89 -4.44 -2.62 0.22
CA THR A 89 -5.87 -2.73 -0.12
C THR A 89 -6.51 -1.36 -0.12
N VAL A 90 -7.24 -1.03 -1.18
CA VAL A 90 -7.99 0.23 -1.33
C VAL A 90 -9.47 -0.08 -1.46
N ASN A 91 -10.27 0.39 -0.51
CA ASN A 91 -11.70 0.14 -0.44
C ASN A 91 -12.50 1.21 -1.19
N THR A 92 -13.76 0.88 -1.51
CA THR A 92 -14.67 1.78 -2.23
C THR A 92 -15.06 3.02 -1.43
N ASP A 93 -14.99 2.97 -0.10
CA ASP A 93 -15.27 4.09 0.79
C ASP A 93 -14.10 5.07 0.93
N GLY A 94 -12.94 4.75 0.34
CA GLY A 94 -11.72 5.55 0.41
C GLY A 94 -10.79 5.16 1.54
N SER A 95 -11.16 4.20 2.40
CA SER A 95 -10.23 3.61 3.35
C SER A 95 -9.19 2.76 2.63
N TYR A 96 -7.98 2.71 3.17
CA TYR A 96 -6.94 1.82 2.70
C TYR A 96 -6.15 1.23 3.87
N ASN A 97 -5.59 0.05 3.64
CA ASN A 97 -4.64 -0.60 4.54
C ASN A 97 -3.38 -0.94 3.74
N PHE A 98 -2.22 -0.58 4.28
CA PHE A 98 -0.91 -1.01 3.79
C PHE A 98 -0.28 -1.90 4.85
N THR A 99 0.22 -3.06 4.46
CA THR A 99 0.96 -3.99 5.32
C THR A 99 2.28 -4.33 4.68
N LEU A 100 3.38 -4.12 5.40
CA LEU A 100 4.72 -4.54 5.02
C LEU A 100 4.89 -6.05 5.26
N GLU A 101 5.59 -6.73 4.36
CA GLU A 101 5.78 -8.17 4.35
C GLU A 101 7.24 -8.52 4.05
N GLY A 102 7.72 -9.66 4.58
CA GLY A 102 9.06 -10.17 4.31
C GLY A 102 9.38 -11.46 5.04
#